data_AF-A0A917BPD2-F1
#
_entry.id   AF-A0A917BPD2-F1
#
_cell.length_a   1.000
_cell.length_b   1.000
_cell.length_c   1.000
_cell.angle_alpha   90.00
_cell.angle_beta   90.00
_cell.angle_gamma   90.00
#
_symmetry.space_group_name_H-M   'P 1'
#
loop_
_entity.id
_entity.type
_entity.pdbx_description
1 polymer ?
#
loop_
_entity_poly.entity_id
_entity_poly.type
_entity_poly.pdbx_seq_one_letter_code
_entity_poly.pdbx_strand_id
1 'polypeptide(L)' 'MSEDVADSSGAERRREAQRAAARRRRLDEVFGTTMPEQTSDDVDATGPDAGGRGDTWLREQVPPHHGG' A
#
# COMPACT_ATOMS: atom_id res chain seq x y z
N MET A 1 -12.20 26.67 -25.29
CA MET A 1 -11.43 25.41 -25.19
C MET A 1 -11.50 24.89 -23.75
N SER A 2 -12.69 24.58 -23.22
CA SER A 2 -12.85 24.14 -21.82
C SER A 2 -13.83 22.98 -21.62
N GLU A 3 -14.46 22.47 -22.69
CA GLU A 3 -15.45 21.38 -22.60
C GLU A 3 -14.81 19.98 -22.70
N ASP A 4 -13.70 19.82 -23.44
CA ASP A 4 -13.00 18.53 -23.60
C ASP A 4 -12.39 17.96 -22.30
N VAL A 5 -11.99 18.83 -21.36
CA VAL A 5 -11.36 18.38 -20.11
C VAL A 5 -12.38 17.73 -19.16
N ALA A 6 -13.64 18.17 -19.21
CA ALA A 6 -14.71 17.63 -18.37
C ALA A 6 -15.08 16.20 -18.79
N ASP A 7 -15.17 15.92 -20.10
CA ASP A 7 -15.43 14.57 -20.63
C ASP A 7 -14.24 13.61 -20.36
N SER A 8 -13.01 14.10 -20.53
CA SER A 8 -11.79 13.35 -20.20
C SER A 8 -11.76 12.91 -18.74
N SER A 9 -12.09 13.82 -17.80
CA SER A 9 -12.15 13.48 -16.37
C SER A 9 -13.20 12.39 -16.06
N GLY A 10 -14.33 12.39 -16.79
CA GLY A 10 -15.36 11.37 -16.68
C GLY A 10 -14.92 10.02 -17.21
N ALA A 11 -14.19 10.02 -18.33
CA ALA A 11 -13.61 8.81 -18.90
C ALA A 11 -12.54 8.19 -17.98
N GLU A 12 -11.72 9.01 -17.33
CA GLU A 12 -10.72 8.57 -16.35
C GLU A 12 -11.35 7.89 -15.14
N ARG A 13 -12.36 8.51 -14.52
CA ARG A 13 -13.10 7.92 -13.39
C ARG A 13 -13.73 6.58 -13.74
N ARG A 14 -14.30 6.45 -14.95
CA ARG A 14 -14.85 5.16 -15.43
C ARG A 14 -13.77 4.10 -15.57
N ARG A 15 -12.59 4.45 -16.10
CA ARG A 15 -11.46 3.51 -16.20
C ARG A 15 -10.96 3.08 -14.83
N GLU A 16 -10.88 4.01 -13.87
CA GLU A 16 -10.50 3.69 -12.50
C GLU A 16 -11.51 2.76 -11.82
N ALA A 17 -12.80 3.05 -11.94
CA ALA A 17 -13.86 2.18 -11.43
C ALA A 17 -13.80 0.76 -12.04
N GLN A 18 -13.52 0.65 -13.35
CA GLN A 18 -13.33 -0.65 -14.00
C GLN A 18 -12.10 -1.39 -13.46
N ARG A 19 -10.98 -0.69 -13.25
CA ARG A 19 -9.78 -1.29 -12.63
C ARG A 19 -10.04 -1.76 -11.20
N ALA A 20 -10.74 -0.95 -10.40
CA ALA A 20 -11.11 -1.31 -9.04
C ALA A 20 -12.03 -2.54 -9.01
N ALA A 21 -13.04 -2.60 -9.89
CA ALA A 21 -13.93 -3.74 -10.01
C ALA A 21 -13.20 -5.02 -10.46
N ALA A 22 -12.30 -4.92 -11.44
CA ALA A 22 -11.48 -6.04 -11.89
C ALA A 22 -10.56 -6.55 -10.77
N ARG A 23 -9.94 -5.63 -10.00
CA ARG A 23 -9.11 -5.98 -8.84
C ARG A 23 -9.94 -6.69 -7.77
N ARG A 24 -11.14 -6.21 -7.46
CA ARG A 24 -12.04 -6.87 -6.49
C ARG A 24 -12.37 -8.31 -6.94
N ARG A 25 -12.76 -8.52 -8.20
CA ARG A 25 -13.07 -9.86 -8.72
C ARG A 25 -11.91 -10.84 -8.60
N ARG A 26 -10.68 -10.40 -8.90
CA ARG A 26 -9.48 -11.24 -8.76
C ARG A 26 -9.20 -11.61 -7.30
N LEU A 27 -9.44 -10.67 -6.38
CA LEU A 27 -9.30 -10.94 -4.96
C LEU A 27 -10.36 -11.95 -4.50
N ASP A 28 -11.61 -11.79 -4.94
CA ASP A 28 -12.70 -12.69 -4.58
C ASP A 28 -12.50 -14.11 -5.14
N GLU A 29 -11.87 -14.25 -6.32
CA GLU A 29 -11.52 -15.54 -6.91
C GLU A 29 -10.48 -16.31 -6.07
N VAL A 30 -9.52 -15.60 -5.46
CA VAL A 30 -8.44 -16.22 -4.67
C VAL A 30 -8.83 -16.39 -3.20
N PHE A 31 -9.48 -15.38 -2.63
CA PHE A 31 -9.72 -15.28 -1.18
C PHE A 31 -11.20 -15.42 -0.80
N GLY A 32 -12.12 -15.46 -1.76
CA GLY A 32 -13.56 -15.41 -1.51
C GLY A 32 -14.03 -13.97 -1.21
N THR A 33 -15.32 -13.84 -0.90
CA THR A 33 -15.95 -12.53 -0.67
C THR A 33 -15.61 -11.89 0.68
N THR A 34 -15.01 -12.67 1.60
CA THR A 34 -14.62 -12.21 2.93
C THR A 34 -13.11 -11.99 2.95
N MET A 35 -12.69 -10.73 3.10
CA MET A 35 -11.27 -10.38 3.20
C MET A 35 -10.78 -10.57 4.64
N PRO A 36 -9.60 -11.17 4.88
CA PRO A 36 -8.97 -11.12 6.19
C PRO A 36 -8.72 -9.66 6.62
N GLU A 37 -8.86 -9.40 7.91
CA GLU A 37 -8.48 -8.11 8.49
C GLU A 37 -6.96 -8.01 8.53
N GLN A 38 -6.42 -6.88 8.09
CA GLN A 38 -5.00 -6.59 8.22
C GLN A 38 -4.73 -6.13 9.65
N THR A 39 -3.75 -6.75 10.31
CA THR A 39 -3.36 -6.41 11.68
C THR A 39 -2.35 -5.26 11.69
N SER A 40 -2.13 -4.66 12.86
CA SER A 40 -1.11 -3.62 13.00
C SER A 40 0.31 -4.14 12.76
N ASP A 41 0.56 -5.45 12.94
CA ASP A 41 1.87 -6.07 12.74
C ASP A 41 2.19 -6.24 11.25
N ASP A 42 1.19 -6.27 10.38
CA ASP A 42 1.34 -6.36 8.91
C ASP A 42 1.74 -5.01 8.28
N VAL A 43 1.52 -3.92 9.02
CA VAL A 43 1.89 -2.57 8.57
C VAL A 43 3.32 -2.33 9.03
N ASP A 44 4.22 -2.07 8.07
CA ASP A 44 5.55 -1.60 8.43
C ASP A 44 5.42 -0.23 9.11
N ALA A 45 5.53 -0.22 10.44
CA ALA A 45 5.60 0.99 11.25
C ALA A 45 6.88 1.81 10.98
N THR A 46 7.68 1.41 9.98
CA THR A 46 8.92 2.02 9.50
C THR A 46 8.83 2.47 8.03
N GLY A 47 7.63 2.57 7.47
CA GLY A 47 7.44 3.17 6.14
C GLY A 47 8.04 4.58 6.03
N PRO A 48 8.21 5.14 4.82
CA PRO A 48 8.89 6.42 4.59
C PRO A 48 8.32 7.61 5.40
N ASP A 49 7.06 7.53 5.82
CA ASP A 49 6.38 8.53 6.67
C ASP A 49 6.56 8.29 8.19
N ALA A 50 7.09 7.14 8.59
CA ALA A 50 7.28 6.77 9.98
C ALA A 50 8.71 7.11 10.43
N GLY A 51 8.87 8.34 10.88
CA GLY A 51 10.15 8.98 11.20
C GLY A 51 11.22 8.08 11.84
N GLY A 52 12.17 7.64 11.01
CA GLY A 52 13.59 7.40 11.31
C GLY A 52 13.99 6.40 12.40
N ARG A 53 13.06 5.74 13.11
CA ARG A 53 13.41 4.92 14.29
C ARG A 53 13.97 3.54 13.97
N GLY A 54 13.69 2.96 12.80
CA GLY A 54 14.09 1.57 12.50
C GLY A 54 15.60 1.38 12.34
N ASP A 55 16.26 2.27 11.59
CA ASP A 55 17.68 2.16 11.28
C ASP A 55 18.57 2.51 12.49
N THR A 56 18.13 3.45 13.33
CA THR A 56 18.80 3.77 14.61
C THR A 56 18.68 2.61 15.59
N TRP A 57 17.47 2.07 15.80
CA TRP A 57 17.26 0.92 16.69
C TRP A 57 18.07 -0.30 16.23
N LEU A 58 18.15 -0.56 14.92
CA LEU A 58 18.93 -1.67 14.38
C LEU A 58 20.43 -1.54 14.67
N ARG A 59 21.00 -0.33 14.59
CA ARG A 59 22.41 -0.07 14.90
C ARG A 59 22.71 -0.17 16.41
N GLU A 60 21.75 0.16 17.26
CA GLU A 60 21.89 0.05 18.71
C GLU A 60 21.88 -1.42 19.19
N GLN A 61 21.33 -2.33 18.39
CA GLN A 61 21.21 -3.76 18.72
C GLN A 61 22.42 -4.60 18.30
N VAL A 62 23.54 -3.98 17.91
CA VAL A 62 24.75 -4.72 17.50
C VAL A 62 25.44 -5.33 18.74
N PRO A 63 25.64 -6.66 18.80
CA PRO A 63 26.32 -7.32 19.91
C PRO A 63 27.79 -6.86 20.05
N PRO A 64 28.35 -6.82 21.28
CA PRO A 64 29.68 -6.25 21.55
C PRO A 64 30.85 -7.03 20.93
N HIS A 65 30.60 -8.20 20.36
CA HIS A 65 31.60 -9.02 19.67
C HIS A 65 31.59 -8.84 18.14
N HIS A 66 30.78 -7.92 17.62
CA HIS A 66 30.68 -7.64 16.19
C HIS A 66 31.76 -6.62 15.78
N GLY A 67 33.01 -7.08 15.72
CA GLY A 67 34.16 -6.24 15.41
C GLY A 67 35.42 -6.92 15.90
N GLY A 68 35.80 -8.01 15.24
CA GLY A 68 37.19 -8.47 15.31
C GLY A 68 38.10 -7.46 14.62
#